data_AF-A0A135YZJ3-F1
#
_entry.id   AF-A0A135YZJ3-F1
#
_cell.length_a   1.000
_cell.length_b   1.000
_cell.length_c   1.000
_cell.angle_alpha   90.00
_cell.angle_beta   90.00
_cell.angle_gamma   90.00
#
_symmetry.space_group_name_H-M   'P 1'
#
loop_
_entity.id
_entity.type
_entity.pdbx_description
1 polymer ?
#
loop_
_entity_poly.entity_id
_entity_poly.type
_entity_poly.pdbx_seq_one_letter_code
_entity_poly.pdbx_strand_id
1 'polypeptide(L)'
;MEDFSMLGDIVRYNFFALDEADKETYSLDYAVVLDIDEAKDAIKILPITNKFCKDSIESFCIGHIPGFMEIKNEGYVSNKQYVRFDKIMDVHESELIPVHIQDEYGMIHKNDKGDAISVALTEDQLEKIVKKYRIYEIGEERNLVNLLYKSDAKFQLAKDECDLDIISRVCKKEMQKYREYNHEGRKVVVFFVDGNRYSVIMNETDNLDIDMRNKDLKMALGF
;
A
#
# COMPACT_ATOMS: atom_id res chain seq x y z
N MET A 1 -3.72 31.53 8.67
CA MET A 1 -3.82 30.29 7.88
C MET A 1 -4.26 29.22 8.85
N GLU A 2 -5.53 28.82 8.79
CA GLU A 2 -5.96 27.61 9.49
C GLU A 2 -5.44 26.44 8.66
N ASP A 3 -4.62 25.60 9.30
CA ASP A 3 -3.95 24.45 8.73
C ASP A 3 -4.99 23.33 8.58
N PHE A 4 -5.80 23.39 7.51
CA PHE A 4 -6.67 22.29 7.13
C PHE A 4 -5.80 21.23 6.47
N SER A 5 -5.22 20.36 7.28
CA SER A 5 -4.66 19.12 6.76
C SER A 5 -5.82 18.31 6.19
N MET A 6 -6.01 18.33 4.86
CA MET A 6 -6.95 17.45 4.15
C MET A 6 -6.56 15.98 4.28
N LEU A 7 -5.47 15.65 4.96
CA LEU A 7 -4.98 14.30 5.14
C LEU A 7 -6.05 13.40 5.76
N GLY A 8 -6.41 12.34 5.06
CA GLY A 8 -7.46 11.40 5.47
C GLY A 8 -8.88 11.81 5.08
N ASP A 9 -9.09 13.01 4.51
CA ASP A 9 -10.39 13.42 4.00
C ASP A 9 -10.81 12.55 2.81
N ILE A 10 -12.13 12.35 2.71
CA ILE A 10 -12.76 11.71 1.56
C ILE A 10 -13.16 12.78 0.56
N VAL A 11 -12.67 12.62 -0.66
CA VAL A 11 -12.92 13.51 -1.78
C VAL A 11 -13.55 12.74 -2.93
N ARG A 12 -14.33 13.44 -3.75
CA ARG A 12 -14.76 12.96 -5.07
C ARG A 12 -13.76 13.41 -6.11
N TYR A 13 -13.49 12.52 -7.04
CA TYR A 13 -12.62 12.77 -8.19
C TYR A 13 -13.22 12.12 -9.43
N ASN A 14 -13.09 12.76 -10.60
CA ASN A 14 -13.65 12.28 -11.85
C ASN A 14 -12.68 11.31 -12.55
N PHE A 15 -12.65 10.05 -12.11
CA PHE A 15 -11.80 9.01 -12.71
C PHE A 15 -12.15 8.71 -14.17
N PHE A 16 -13.36 9.05 -14.63
CA PHE A 16 -13.77 8.91 -16.02
C PHE A 16 -13.01 9.84 -16.97
N ALA A 17 -12.46 10.95 -16.48
CA ALA A 17 -11.69 11.89 -17.28
C ALA A 17 -10.24 11.45 -17.55
N LEU A 18 -9.81 10.31 -17.00
CA LEU A 18 -8.45 9.80 -17.19
C LEU A 18 -8.27 9.18 -18.58
N ASP A 19 -7.26 9.67 -19.30
CA ASP A 19 -6.82 9.05 -20.54
C ASP A 19 -6.24 7.65 -20.24
N GLU A 20 -6.68 6.65 -21.01
CA GLU A 20 -6.15 5.27 -20.97
C GLU A 20 -6.32 4.49 -19.64
N ALA A 21 -7.29 4.84 -18.78
CA ALA A 21 -7.56 4.04 -17.59
C ALA A 21 -8.32 2.73 -17.89
N ASP A 22 -8.23 1.75 -16.99
CA ASP A 22 -9.01 0.52 -17.11
C ASP A 22 -10.47 0.69 -16.68
N LYS A 23 -11.33 -0.25 -17.09
CA LYS A 23 -12.77 -0.24 -16.76
C LYS A 23 -13.06 -0.18 -15.26
N GLU A 24 -12.16 -0.70 -14.44
CA GLU A 24 -12.34 -0.70 -13.00
C GLU A 24 -12.12 0.71 -12.43
N THR A 25 -11.07 1.37 -12.92
CA THR A 25 -10.71 2.76 -12.58
C THR A 25 -11.82 3.72 -12.99
N TYR A 26 -12.40 3.54 -14.19
CA TYR A 26 -13.56 4.32 -14.65
C TYR A 26 -14.83 4.15 -13.80
N SER A 27 -14.87 3.17 -12.91
CA SER A 27 -16.00 2.94 -12.01
C SER A 27 -15.80 3.45 -10.59
N LEU A 28 -14.72 4.20 -10.37
CA LEU A 28 -14.40 4.84 -9.09
C LEU A 28 -14.97 6.25 -9.06
N ASP A 29 -15.38 6.69 -7.87
CA ASP A 29 -15.99 8.01 -7.65
C ASP A 29 -15.37 8.78 -6.48
N TYR A 30 -14.67 8.08 -5.59
CA TYR A 30 -14.19 8.61 -4.32
C TYR A 30 -12.76 8.18 -4.04
N ALA A 31 -12.04 9.01 -3.28
CA ALA A 31 -10.68 8.75 -2.84
C ALA A 31 -10.41 9.32 -1.44
N VAL A 32 -9.37 8.80 -0.80
CA VAL A 32 -8.76 9.33 0.42
C VAL A 32 -7.59 10.22 0.02
N VAL A 33 -7.45 11.39 0.63
CA VAL A 33 -6.23 12.20 0.52
C VAL A 33 -5.12 11.58 1.38
N LEU A 34 -4.01 11.18 0.77
CA LEU A 34 -2.89 10.52 1.44
C LEU A 34 -1.70 11.43 1.73
N ASP A 35 -1.49 12.44 0.91
CA ASP A 35 -0.35 13.35 1.02
C ASP A 35 -0.62 14.63 0.25
N ILE A 36 0.05 15.71 0.66
CA ILE A 36 -0.01 17.02 0.01
C ILE A 36 1.44 17.43 -0.28
N ASP A 37 1.83 17.39 -1.55
CA ASP A 37 3.14 17.85 -2.01
C ASP A 37 3.03 19.32 -2.43
N GLU A 38 3.16 20.21 -1.44
CA GLU A 38 3.11 21.66 -1.65
C GLU A 38 4.16 22.15 -2.67
N ALA A 39 5.31 21.48 -2.76
CA ALA A 39 6.37 21.87 -3.68
C ALA A 39 6.02 21.59 -5.14
N LYS A 40 5.16 20.58 -5.38
CA LYS A 40 4.70 20.19 -6.72
C LYS A 40 3.27 20.64 -7.02
N ASP A 41 2.62 21.33 -6.10
CA ASP A 41 1.20 21.71 -6.21
C ASP A 41 0.31 20.49 -6.51
N ALA A 42 0.58 19.38 -5.81
CA ALA A 42 -0.03 18.09 -6.09
C ALA A 42 -0.56 17.42 -4.81
N ILE A 43 -1.75 16.83 -4.92
CA ILE A 43 -2.38 16.06 -3.85
C ILE A 43 -2.37 14.58 -4.26
N LYS A 44 -1.79 13.75 -3.41
CA LYS A 44 -1.79 12.30 -3.58
C LYS A 44 -3.10 11.73 -3.09
N ILE A 45 -3.85 11.06 -3.96
CA ILE A 45 -5.13 10.44 -3.63
C ILE A 45 -5.08 8.91 -3.78
N LEU A 46 -5.78 8.23 -2.88
CA LEU A 46 -5.98 6.77 -2.87
C LEU A 46 -7.44 6.45 -3.13
N PRO A 47 -7.78 5.87 -4.29
CA PRO A 47 -9.16 5.56 -4.59
C PRO A 47 -9.77 4.52 -3.65
N ILE A 48 -11.06 4.71 -3.34
CA ILE A 48 -11.86 3.76 -2.55
C ILE A 48 -13.00 3.17 -3.37
N THR A 49 -13.40 1.95 -3.02
CA THR A 49 -14.54 1.28 -3.64
C THR A 49 -15.31 0.42 -2.65
N ASN A 50 -16.63 0.30 -2.87
CA ASN A 50 -17.49 -0.63 -2.16
C ASN A 50 -17.46 -2.06 -2.78
N LYS A 51 -16.81 -2.23 -3.93
CA LYS A 51 -16.63 -3.53 -4.57
C LYS A 51 -15.67 -4.37 -3.74
N PHE A 52 -16.01 -5.64 -3.56
CA PHE A 52 -15.13 -6.56 -2.85
C PHE A 52 -13.78 -6.67 -3.56
N CYS A 53 -12.71 -6.30 -2.85
CA CYS A 53 -11.34 -6.60 -3.24
C CYS A 53 -10.78 -7.67 -2.27
N LYS A 54 -10.08 -8.67 -2.80
CA LYS A 54 -9.38 -9.64 -1.96
C LYS A 54 -8.24 -8.91 -1.23
N ASP A 55 -8.09 -9.19 0.06
CA ASP A 55 -6.97 -8.65 0.83
C ASP A 55 -5.62 -9.15 0.25
N SER A 56 -4.73 -8.19 -0.04
CA SER A 56 -3.40 -8.36 -0.61
C SER A 56 -2.47 -7.24 -0.11
N ILE A 57 -1.27 -7.14 -0.68
CA ILE A 57 -0.39 -5.98 -0.47
C ILE A 57 -0.96 -4.75 -1.18
N GLU A 58 -1.60 -4.93 -2.33
CA GLU A 58 -2.11 -3.85 -3.19
C GLU A 58 -3.53 -3.40 -2.80
N SER A 59 -4.29 -4.22 -2.08
CA SER A 59 -5.70 -3.95 -1.76
C SER A 59 -6.12 -4.51 -0.42
N PHE A 60 -7.00 -3.82 0.32
CA PHE A 60 -7.61 -4.39 1.52
C PHE A 60 -8.87 -3.64 1.96
N CYS A 61 -9.67 -4.29 2.83
CA CYS A 61 -10.84 -3.67 3.45
C CYS A 61 -10.46 -2.68 4.56
N ILE A 62 -10.84 -1.40 4.40
CA ILE A 62 -10.70 -0.34 5.42
C ILE A 62 -11.92 -0.23 6.33
N GLY A 63 -13.02 -0.93 6.00
CA GLY A 63 -14.24 -0.98 6.81
C GLY A 63 -15.23 0.12 6.45
N HIS A 64 -16.15 0.43 7.37
CA HIS A 64 -17.07 1.57 7.19
C HIS A 64 -16.34 2.86 7.56
N ILE A 65 -16.47 3.89 6.72
CA ILE A 65 -15.92 5.21 7.00
C ILE A 65 -17.00 6.02 7.75
N PRO A 66 -16.72 6.58 8.94
CA PRO A 66 -17.72 7.33 9.70
C PRO A 66 -18.27 8.52 8.91
N GLY A 67 -19.59 8.70 8.91
CA GLY A 67 -20.26 9.79 8.18
C GLY A 67 -20.24 9.66 6.66
N PHE A 68 -19.62 8.61 6.10
CA PHE A 68 -19.63 8.34 4.66
C PHE A 68 -20.88 7.56 4.26
N MET A 69 -21.64 8.13 3.33
CA MET A 69 -22.80 7.49 2.72
C MET A 69 -22.76 7.64 1.20
N GLU A 70 -23.05 6.56 0.50
CA GLU A 70 -23.19 6.56 -0.95
C GLU A 70 -24.66 6.73 -1.33
N ILE A 71 -24.90 7.54 -2.36
CA ILE A 71 -26.23 7.70 -2.96
C ILE A 71 -26.43 6.57 -3.97
N LYS A 72 -27.42 5.71 -3.74
CA LYS A 72 -27.91 4.73 -4.71
C LYS A 72 -29.36 5.07 -5.08
N ASN A 73 -29.85 4.52 -6.19
CA ASN A 73 -31.17 4.84 -6.78
C ASN A 73 -32.36 4.84 -5.80
N GLU A 74 -32.24 4.19 -4.64
CA GLU A 74 -33.31 4.02 -3.64
C GLU A 74 -32.98 4.61 -2.26
N GLY A 75 -31.82 5.28 -2.08
CA GLY A 75 -31.46 5.91 -0.81
C GLY A 75 -29.96 5.95 -0.50
N TYR A 76 -29.64 6.27 0.75
CA TYR A 76 -28.28 6.35 1.28
C TYR A 76 -27.83 5.00 1.83
N VAL A 77 -26.64 4.53 1.44
CA VAL A 77 -26.10 3.25 1.92
C VAL A 77 -24.70 3.46 2.49
N SER A 78 -24.48 2.94 3.70
CA SER A 78 -23.14 2.80 4.27
C SER A 78 -22.57 1.42 3.92
N ASN A 79 -21.58 1.40 3.02
CA ASN A 79 -20.89 0.17 2.64
C ASN A 79 -19.48 0.13 3.24
N LYS A 80 -18.96 -1.09 3.43
CA LYS A 80 -17.53 -1.27 3.65
C LYS A 80 -16.77 -0.80 2.42
N GLN A 81 -15.69 -0.08 2.67
CA GLN A 81 -14.81 0.42 1.64
C GLN A 81 -13.52 -0.40 1.59
N TYR A 82 -13.00 -0.51 0.38
CA TYR A 82 -11.75 -1.14 0.04
C TYR A 82 -10.87 -0.10 -0.64
N VAL A 83 -9.56 -0.19 -0.40
CA VAL A 83 -8.57 0.65 -1.07
C VAL A 83 -7.78 -0.16 -2.09
N ARG A 84 -7.21 0.53 -3.07
CA ARG A 84 -6.30 -0.03 -4.08
C ARG A 84 -5.07 0.86 -4.28
N PHE A 85 -3.93 0.43 -3.76
CA PHE A 85 -2.69 1.20 -3.83
C PHE A 85 -2.11 1.29 -5.25
N ASP A 86 -2.39 0.32 -6.10
CA ASP A 86 -1.98 0.34 -7.51
C ASP A 86 -2.74 1.39 -8.35
N LYS A 87 -3.71 2.08 -7.74
CA LYS A 87 -4.50 3.16 -8.31
C LYS A 87 -4.20 4.52 -7.70
N ILE A 88 -3.17 4.62 -6.87
CA ILE A 88 -2.73 5.91 -6.32
C ILE A 88 -2.27 6.81 -7.46
N MET A 89 -2.62 8.10 -7.33
CA MET A 89 -2.22 9.11 -8.28
C MET A 89 -2.08 10.47 -7.62
N ASP A 90 -1.38 11.36 -8.31
CA ASP A 90 -1.23 12.76 -7.93
C ASP A 90 -2.16 13.61 -8.81
N VAL A 91 -2.93 14.52 -8.20
CA VAL A 91 -3.92 15.38 -8.87
C VAL A 91 -3.82 16.81 -8.33
N HIS A 92 -4.38 17.79 -9.04
CA HIS A 92 -4.48 19.15 -8.50
C HIS A 92 -5.67 19.29 -7.55
N GLU A 93 -5.53 20.15 -6.54
CA GLU A 93 -6.61 20.45 -5.57
C GLU A 93 -7.90 20.89 -6.25
N SER A 94 -7.80 21.65 -7.35
CA SER A 94 -8.97 22.13 -8.12
C SER A 94 -9.82 21.02 -8.73
N GLU A 95 -9.30 19.80 -8.82
CA GLU A 95 -9.99 18.62 -9.37
C GLU A 95 -10.76 17.85 -8.28
N LEU A 96 -10.54 18.19 -7.01
CA LEU A 96 -11.14 17.52 -5.86
C LEU A 96 -12.41 18.21 -5.41
N ILE A 97 -13.44 17.41 -5.16
CA ILE A 97 -14.70 17.89 -4.59
C ILE A 97 -14.83 17.28 -3.19
N PRO A 98 -14.86 18.10 -2.11
CA PRO A 98 -15.02 17.60 -0.75
C PRO A 98 -16.30 16.78 -0.57
N VAL A 99 -16.23 15.69 0.19
CA VAL A 99 -17.40 14.95 0.65
C VAL A 99 -17.72 15.40 2.07
N HIS A 100 -18.98 15.77 2.32
CA HIS A 100 -19.42 16.21 3.64
C HIS A 100 -20.31 15.18 4.32
N ILE A 101 -20.28 15.14 5.65
CA ILE A 101 -21.12 14.27 6.46
C ILE A 101 -22.59 14.64 6.21
N GLN A 102 -23.41 13.63 5.95
CA GLN A 102 -24.85 13.76 5.72
C GLN A 102 -25.63 12.90 6.71
N ASP A 103 -26.86 13.29 7.00
CA ASP A 103 -27.85 12.42 7.64
C ASP A 103 -28.61 11.56 6.62
N GLU A 104 -29.43 10.63 7.10
CA GLU A 104 -30.24 9.72 6.27
C GLU A 104 -31.24 10.43 5.34
N TYR A 105 -31.46 11.73 5.52
CA TYR A 105 -32.31 12.59 4.70
C TYR A 105 -31.51 13.46 3.72
N GLY A 106 -30.18 13.36 3.71
CA GLY A 106 -29.29 14.11 2.82
C GLY A 106 -28.91 15.50 3.32
N MET A 107 -29.18 15.83 4.58
CA MET A 107 -28.83 17.13 5.15
C MET A 107 -27.35 17.15 5.56
N ILE A 108 -26.63 18.19 5.15
CA ILE A 108 -25.21 18.36 5.44
C ILE A 108 -25.03 18.82 6.89
N HIS A 109 -24.23 18.08 7.65
CA HIS A 109 -23.82 18.45 9.00
C HIS A 109 -22.84 19.62 8.99
N LYS A 110 -22.99 20.53 9.95
CA LYS A 110 -22.18 21.73 10.10
C LYS A 110 -21.53 21.81 11.48
N ASN A 111 -20.35 22.39 11.55
CA ASN A 111 -19.67 22.68 12.81
C ASN A 111 -20.29 23.91 13.52
N ASP A 112 -19.76 24.27 14.68
CA ASP A 112 -20.24 25.42 15.47
C ASP A 112 -20.06 26.78 14.77
N LYS A 113 -19.17 26.86 13.77
CA LYS A 113 -18.96 28.04 12.92
C LYS A 113 -19.94 28.10 11.73
N GLY A 114 -20.70 27.04 11.49
CA GLY A 114 -21.64 26.92 10.38
C GLY A 114 -21.05 26.35 9.08
N ASP A 115 -19.79 25.90 9.11
CA ASP A 115 -19.11 25.28 7.98
C ASP A 115 -19.46 23.80 7.87
N ALA A 116 -19.53 23.27 6.64
CA ALA A 116 -19.80 21.86 6.40
C ALA A 116 -18.66 20.98 6.95
N ILE A 117 -19.01 19.87 7.62
CA ILE A 117 -18.04 18.94 8.16
C ILE A 117 -17.66 17.93 7.07
N SER A 118 -16.37 17.87 6.71
CA SER A 118 -15.84 16.87 5.78
C SER A 118 -15.93 15.46 6.36
N VAL A 119 -16.16 14.48 5.48
CA VAL A 119 -15.97 13.07 5.80
C VAL A 119 -14.48 12.79 5.81
N ALA A 120 -13.99 12.15 6.87
CA ALA A 120 -12.60 11.75 7.01
C ALA A 120 -12.49 10.33 7.58
N LEU A 121 -11.35 9.70 7.34
CA LEU A 121 -10.96 8.47 8.01
C LEU A 121 -10.75 8.70 9.50
N THR A 122 -10.96 7.66 10.31
CA THR A 122 -10.46 7.67 11.69
C THR A 122 -8.94 7.58 11.72
N GLU A 123 -8.33 8.00 12.84
CA GLU A 123 -6.88 7.85 13.05
C GLU A 123 -6.41 6.40 12.84
N ASP A 124 -7.15 5.42 13.39
CA ASP A 124 -6.86 3.98 13.22
C ASP A 124 -6.91 3.54 11.74
N GLN A 125 -7.88 4.04 10.97
CA GLN A 125 -8.01 3.72 9.54
C GLN A 125 -6.85 4.33 8.75
N LEU A 126 -6.49 5.58 9.04
CA LEU A 126 -5.38 6.27 8.41
C LEU A 126 -4.04 5.59 8.73
N GLU A 127 -3.78 5.24 10.00
CA GLU A 127 -2.57 4.52 10.41
C GLU A 127 -2.45 3.18 9.68
N LYS A 128 -3.56 2.43 9.58
CA LYS A 128 -3.60 1.15 8.86
C LYS A 128 -3.25 1.33 7.38
N ILE A 129 -3.77 2.36 6.73
CA ILE A 129 -3.47 2.71 5.34
C ILE A 129 -1.99 3.07 5.21
N VAL A 130 -1.47 4.01 5.99
CA VAL A 130 -0.07 4.44 5.91
C VAL A 130 0.90 3.28 6.13
N LYS A 131 0.63 2.42 7.13
CA LYS A 131 1.46 1.24 7.39
C LYS A 131 1.49 0.27 6.21
N LYS A 132 0.34 -0.01 5.60
CA LYS A 132 0.26 -0.92 4.45
C LYS A 132 0.78 -0.28 3.16
N TYR A 133 0.59 1.03 2.98
CA TYR A 133 1.11 1.76 1.83
C TYR A 133 2.64 1.77 1.83
N ARG A 134 3.28 1.94 2.99
CA ARG A 134 4.74 1.75 3.11
C ARG A 134 5.20 0.37 2.64
N ILE A 135 4.47 -0.69 2.99
CA ILE A 135 4.77 -2.05 2.53
C ILE A 135 4.58 -2.18 1.02
N TYR A 136 3.52 -1.57 0.48
CA TYR A 136 3.25 -1.54 -0.97
C TYR A 136 4.32 -0.77 -1.77
N GLU A 137 4.76 0.40 -1.30
CA GLU A 137 5.83 1.19 -1.94
C GLU A 137 7.18 0.47 -1.93
N ILE A 138 7.44 -0.30 -0.87
CA ILE A 138 8.57 -1.22 -0.86
C ILE A 138 8.38 -2.30 -1.95
N GLY A 139 7.15 -2.63 -2.35
CA GLY A 139 6.85 -3.61 -3.38
C GLY A 139 6.95 -5.04 -2.87
N GLU A 140 6.14 -5.94 -3.42
CA GLU A 140 6.37 -7.38 -3.25
C GLU A 140 7.63 -7.76 -4.03
N GLU A 141 8.61 -8.33 -3.34
CA GLU A 141 9.85 -8.65 -4.00
C GLU A 141 9.70 -9.86 -4.90
N ARG A 142 9.72 -9.57 -6.20
CA ARG A 142 9.52 -10.58 -7.24
C ARG A 142 10.79 -11.35 -7.55
N ASN A 143 11.94 -10.99 -7.00
CA ASN A 143 13.14 -11.81 -7.11
C ASN A 143 13.81 -11.96 -5.74
N LEU A 144 14.58 -13.02 -5.58
CA LEU A 144 15.19 -13.33 -4.30
C LEU A 144 16.21 -12.27 -3.88
N VAL A 145 17.03 -11.77 -4.81
CA VAL A 145 18.12 -10.85 -4.46
C VAL A 145 17.60 -9.58 -3.81
N ASN A 146 16.53 -9.01 -4.33
CA ASN A 146 15.95 -7.81 -3.78
C ASN A 146 15.23 -8.09 -2.44
N LEU A 147 14.56 -9.24 -2.31
CA LEU A 147 14.01 -9.69 -1.02
C LEU A 147 15.09 -9.81 0.05
N LEU A 148 16.25 -10.33 -0.33
CA LEU A 148 17.40 -10.40 0.56
C LEU A 148 17.93 -9.00 0.85
N TYR A 149 18.11 -8.11 -0.13
CA TYR A 149 18.57 -6.73 0.11
C TYR A 149 17.70 -5.95 1.08
N LYS A 150 16.39 -6.19 1.09
CA LYS A 150 15.44 -5.52 1.98
C LYS A 150 15.27 -6.17 3.34
N SER A 151 15.85 -7.35 3.55
CA SER A 151 15.82 -8.00 4.86
C SER A 151 16.59 -7.17 5.88
N ASP A 152 16.17 -7.22 7.15
CA ASP A 152 16.85 -6.55 8.26
C ASP A 152 18.36 -6.89 8.26
N ALA A 153 19.21 -5.89 8.53
CA ALA A 153 20.67 -6.00 8.50
C ALA A 153 21.22 -7.14 9.38
N LYS A 154 20.49 -7.52 10.43
CA LYS A 154 20.86 -8.62 11.32
C LYS A 154 20.84 -9.98 10.64
N PHE A 155 20.04 -10.16 9.59
CA PHE A 155 19.91 -11.45 8.90
C PHE A 155 20.95 -11.55 7.78
N GLN A 156 21.96 -12.40 8.01
CA GLN A 156 23.01 -12.70 7.04
C GLN A 156 22.76 -14.04 6.37
N LEU A 157 23.04 -14.12 5.06
CA LEU A 157 22.95 -15.36 4.31
C LEU A 157 23.85 -16.43 4.94
N ALA A 158 23.26 -17.57 5.32
CA ALA A 158 23.97 -18.71 5.86
C ALA A 158 24.72 -19.43 4.72
N LYS A 159 25.91 -18.92 4.38
CA LYS A 159 26.69 -19.36 3.21
C LYS A 159 26.96 -20.88 3.20
N ASP A 160 27.18 -21.46 4.38
CA ASP A 160 27.47 -22.89 4.55
C ASP A 160 26.22 -23.78 4.52
N GLU A 161 25.02 -23.18 4.62
CA GLU A 161 23.73 -23.90 4.63
C GLU A 161 22.96 -23.72 3.30
N CYS A 162 23.50 -22.91 2.37
CA CYS A 162 22.87 -22.60 1.10
C CYS A 162 23.72 -23.08 -0.08
N ASP A 163 23.09 -23.65 -1.10
CA ASP A 163 23.76 -23.95 -2.37
C ASP A 163 23.95 -22.66 -3.19
N LEU A 164 25.05 -21.93 -2.94
CA LEU A 164 25.30 -20.61 -3.54
C LEU A 164 25.41 -20.68 -5.08
N ASP A 165 25.82 -21.81 -5.65
CA ASP A 165 25.90 -22.00 -7.11
C ASP A 165 24.51 -22.09 -7.74
N ILE A 166 23.56 -22.74 -7.08
CA ILE A 166 22.16 -22.71 -7.50
C ILE A 166 21.56 -21.32 -7.28
N ILE A 167 21.74 -20.77 -6.08
CA ILE A 167 21.11 -19.50 -5.69
C ILE A 167 21.59 -18.35 -6.58
N SER A 168 22.88 -18.23 -6.88
CA SER A 168 23.41 -17.20 -7.79
C SER A 168 22.75 -17.23 -9.17
N ARG A 169 22.43 -18.43 -9.70
CA ARG A 169 21.76 -18.60 -11.01
C ARG A 169 20.28 -18.23 -11.00
N VAL A 170 19.59 -18.41 -9.88
CA VAL A 170 18.13 -18.19 -9.79
C VAL A 170 17.74 -16.89 -9.08
N CYS A 171 18.64 -16.29 -8.30
CA CYS A 171 18.27 -15.20 -7.38
C CYS A 171 17.79 -13.92 -8.07
N LYS A 172 18.17 -13.69 -9.32
CA LYS A 172 17.73 -12.54 -10.13
C LYS A 172 16.48 -12.83 -10.96
N LYS A 173 16.05 -14.09 -11.05
CA LYS A 173 14.86 -14.49 -11.80
C LYS A 173 13.59 -14.13 -11.02
N GLU A 174 12.50 -13.92 -11.75
CA GLU A 174 11.19 -13.72 -11.15
C GLU A 174 10.71 -14.98 -10.41
N MET A 175 10.32 -14.80 -9.15
CA MET A 175 9.75 -15.81 -8.28
C MET A 175 8.25 -15.90 -8.58
N GLN A 176 7.78 -17.10 -8.92
CA GLN A 176 6.36 -17.36 -9.12
C GLN A 176 5.54 -17.20 -7.82
N LYS A 177 6.19 -17.50 -6.69
CA LYS A 177 5.69 -17.31 -5.33
C LYS A 177 6.83 -17.51 -4.34
N TYR A 178 6.72 -16.94 -3.15
CA TYR A 178 7.60 -17.24 -2.03
C TYR A 178 6.87 -17.24 -0.69
N ARG A 179 7.52 -17.76 0.34
CA ARG A 179 7.09 -17.69 1.75
C ARG A 179 8.31 -17.50 2.64
N GLU A 180 8.14 -16.68 3.66
CA GLU A 180 9.15 -16.45 4.69
C GLU A 180 8.74 -17.14 5.99
N TYR A 181 9.67 -17.82 6.63
CA TYR A 181 9.52 -18.46 7.92
C TYR A 181 10.55 -17.88 8.88
N ASN A 182 10.11 -17.35 10.03
CA ASN A 182 10.99 -16.79 11.05
C ASN A 182 10.88 -17.66 12.31
N HIS A 183 12.00 -18.19 12.79
CA HIS A 183 12.06 -19.04 13.98
C HIS A 183 13.44 -18.97 14.62
N GLU A 184 13.50 -18.65 15.92
CA GLU A 184 14.72 -18.73 16.75
C GLU A 184 15.98 -18.12 16.11
N GLY A 185 15.91 -16.86 15.69
CA GLY A 185 17.03 -16.18 15.05
C GLY A 185 17.40 -16.72 13.67
N ARG A 186 16.50 -17.49 13.04
CA ARG A 186 16.64 -17.96 11.66
C ARG A 186 15.49 -17.47 10.82
N LYS A 187 15.82 -17.08 9.60
CA LYS A 187 14.87 -16.70 8.57
C LYS A 187 15.06 -17.59 7.36
N VAL A 188 14.03 -18.34 6.99
CA VAL A 188 14.03 -19.23 5.82
C VAL A 188 13.10 -18.68 4.77
N VAL A 189 13.62 -18.44 3.57
CA VAL A 189 12.81 -18.06 2.40
C VAL A 189 12.67 -19.29 1.53
N VAL A 190 11.43 -19.73 1.29
CA VAL A 190 11.11 -20.78 0.31
C VAL A 190 10.49 -20.11 -0.90
N PHE A 191 11.03 -20.34 -2.08
CA PHE A 191 10.61 -19.65 -3.31
C PHE A 191 10.58 -20.58 -4.52
N PHE A 192 9.88 -20.17 -5.58
CA PHE A 192 9.70 -20.97 -6.78
C PHE A 192 10.12 -20.20 -8.03
N VAL A 193 10.96 -20.81 -8.87
CA VAL A 193 11.42 -20.24 -10.14
C VAL A 193 11.35 -21.34 -11.19
N ASP A 194 10.78 -21.05 -12.35
CA ASP A 194 10.63 -22.01 -13.46
C ASP A 194 9.97 -23.34 -13.02
N GLY A 195 9.00 -23.29 -12.10
CA GLY A 195 8.31 -24.47 -11.55
C GLY A 195 9.10 -25.26 -10.50
N ASN A 196 10.36 -24.90 -10.24
CA ASN A 196 11.22 -25.57 -9.26
C ASN A 196 11.21 -24.84 -7.92
N ARG A 197 11.25 -25.61 -6.82
CA ARG A 197 11.30 -25.08 -5.45
C ARG A 197 12.74 -24.91 -4.99
N TYR A 198 13.04 -23.75 -4.42
CA TYR A 198 14.31 -23.40 -3.83
C TYR A 198 14.12 -22.86 -2.41
N SER A 199 15.21 -22.77 -1.66
CA SER A 199 15.21 -22.09 -0.37
C SER A 199 16.56 -21.47 -0.04
N VAL A 200 16.52 -20.37 0.70
CA VAL A 200 17.70 -19.80 1.36
C VAL A 200 17.46 -19.62 2.85
N ILE A 201 18.54 -19.70 3.61
CA ILE A 201 18.55 -19.55 5.06
C ILE A 201 19.38 -18.32 5.38
N MET A 202 18.86 -17.48 6.27
CA MET A 202 19.60 -16.39 6.89
C MET A 202 19.64 -16.61 8.40
N ASN A 203 20.81 -16.43 8.99
CA ASN A 203 21.02 -16.47 10.42
C ASN A 203 21.06 -15.04 10.97
N GLU A 204 20.42 -14.81 12.10
CA GLU A 204 20.51 -13.57 12.86
C GLU A 204 21.93 -13.41 13.43
N THR A 205 22.44 -12.20 13.33
CA THR A 205 23.78 -11.79 13.76
C THR A 205 23.67 -10.43 14.44
N ASP A 206 24.73 -9.98 15.11
CA ASP A 206 24.78 -8.65 15.72
C ASP A 206 25.04 -7.52 14.69
N ASN A 207 25.01 -7.82 13.39
CA ASN A 207 25.24 -6.82 12.35
C ASN A 207 24.03 -5.89 12.19
N LEU A 208 24.28 -4.58 12.26
CA LEU A 208 23.27 -3.54 12.08
C LEU A 208 23.53 -2.68 10.82
N ASP A 209 24.63 -2.92 10.10
CA ASP A 209 25.02 -2.18 8.90
C ASP A 209 24.47 -2.87 7.64
N ILE A 210 23.40 -2.29 7.10
CA ILE A 210 22.70 -2.78 5.91
C ILE A 210 23.58 -2.73 4.66
N ASP A 211 24.45 -1.73 4.53
CA ASP A 211 25.28 -1.52 3.34
C ASP A 211 26.43 -2.53 3.33
N MET A 212 27.07 -2.75 4.48
CA MET A 212 28.07 -3.81 4.64
C MET A 212 27.46 -5.18 4.37
N ARG A 213 26.29 -5.48 4.95
CA ARG A 213 25.59 -6.75 4.75
C ARG A 213 25.22 -6.97 3.28
N ASN A 214 24.74 -5.93 2.60
CA ASN A 214 24.41 -5.97 1.17
C ASN A 214 25.65 -6.17 0.28
N LYS A 215 26.80 -5.61 0.67
CA LYS A 215 28.08 -5.83 -0.01
C LYS A 215 28.56 -7.28 0.13
N ASP A 216 28.42 -7.88 1.30
CA ASP A 216 28.78 -9.29 1.52
C ASP A 216 27.86 -10.25 0.76
N LEU A 217 26.57 -9.91 0.67
CA LEU A 217 25.60 -10.65 -0.14
C LEU A 217 25.98 -10.63 -1.64
N LYS A 218 26.33 -9.45 -2.16
CA LYS A 218 26.84 -9.26 -3.53
C LYS A 218 28.04 -10.16 -3.83
N MET A 219 29.03 -10.13 -2.93
CA MET A 219 30.22 -10.99 -3.05
C MET A 219 29.87 -12.47 -3.03
N ALA A 220 28.95 -12.89 -2.15
CA ALA A 220 28.56 -14.29 -2.01
C ALA A 220 27.80 -14.83 -3.22
N LEU A 221 27.02 -13.98 -3.89
CA LEU A 221 26.17 -14.38 -5.03
C LEU A 221 26.76 -14.01 -6.40
N GLY A 222 27.92 -13.36 -6.44
CA GLY A 222 28.71 -13.13 -7.65
C GLY A 222 28.20 -12.01 -8.55
N PHE A 223 27.77 -10.88 -7.99
CA PHE A 223 27.38 -9.69 -8.77
C PHE A 223 27.58 -8.36 -8.05
#